data_AF-A0A4R5IFT1-F1
#
_entry.id   AF-A0A4R5IFT1-F1
#
_cell.length_a   1.000
_cell.length_b   1.000
_cell.length_c   1.000
_cell.angle_alpha   90.00
_cell.angle_beta   90.00
_cell.angle_gamma   90.00
#
_symmetry.space_group_name_H-M   'P 1'
#
loop_
_entity.id
_entity.type
_entity.pdbx_description
1 polymer ?
#
loop_
_entity_poly.entity_id
_entity_poly.type
_entity_poly.pdbx_seq_one_letter_code
_entity_poly.pdbx_strand_id
1 'polypeptide(L)'
;MNNPYQTAPNRELSQQGITLDPRPIAQKMGDWLKEPRNYAKFQLGAAAASVALSFLWLPITVVMVLTQLWYSWQRFQLPMRMPKHLGGIDPTLDAAEPNKDGTGEIIKRKEADGILHLGNQRSVDQAEHLKELWVTNSDARTHMLLMGTTGSGKTVTLLSICFNALAWGSGFFYSDGKADSSLHAAVWSMCRRTGREDDYLVLNFMTGGA
;
A
#
# COMPACT_ATOMS: atom_id res chain seq x y z
N MET A 1 33.34 -39.53 -75.33
CA MET A 1 32.60 -40.50 -74.48
C MET A 1 32.33 -39.82 -73.14
N ASN A 2 31.12 -39.32 -72.93
CA ASN A 2 30.66 -38.78 -71.64
C ASN A 2 29.43 -39.59 -71.22
N ASN A 3 29.54 -40.30 -70.10
CA ASN A 3 28.49 -41.14 -69.54
C ASN A 3 27.47 -40.24 -68.81
N PRO A 4 26.18 -40.19 -69.21
CA PRO A 4 25.19 -39.29 -68.64
C PRO A 4 24.66 -39.72 -67.25
N TYR A 5 25.22 -40.78 -66.65
CA TYR A 5 24.79 -41.32 -65.36
C TYR A 5 25.77 -41.03 -64.22
N GLN A 6 26.20 -39.78 -64.04
CA GLN A 6 26.83 -39.34 -62.79
C GLN A 6 25.77 -38.64 -61.93
N THR A 7 25.24 -39.35 -60.95
CA THR A 7 24.43 -38.77 -59.88
C THR A 7 25.34 -37.96 -58.95
N ALA A 8 25.07 -36.66 -58.82
CA ALA A 8 25.79 -35.77 -57.92
C ALA A 8 25.74 -36.30 -56.46
N PRO A 9 26.86 -36.26 -55.71
CA PRO A 9 26.97 -36.85 -54.36
C PRO A 9 26.05 -36.21 -53.31
N ASN A 10 25.43 -35.07 -53.63
CA ASN A 10 24.57 -34.31 -52.71
C ASN A 10 23.07 -34.67 -52.83
N ARG A 11 22.72 -35.75 -53.55
CA ARG A 11 21.32 -36.22 -53.74
C ARG A 11 21.00 -37.54 -53.02
N GLU A 12 21.89 -38.03 -52.17
CA GLU A 12 21.56 -39.16 -51.30
C GLU A 12 20.77 -38.65 -50.10
N LEU A 13 19.47 -38.95 -50.07
CA LEU A 13 18.64 -38.77 -48.88
C LEU A 13 19.22 -39.68 -47.78
N SER A 14 19.56 -39.10 -46.63
CA SER A 14 20.13 -39.88 -45.54
C SER A 14 19.17 -41.01 -45.15
N GLN A 15 19.66 -42.25 -45.12
CA GLN A 15 18.85 -43.42 -44.73
C GLN A 15 18.21 -43.26 -43.33
N GLN A 16 18.82 -42.46 -42.46
CA GLN A 16 18.26 -42.09 -41.15
C GLN A 16 17.00 -41.21 -41.26
N GLY A 17 16.90 -40.35 -42.29
CA GLY A 17 15.69 -39.56 -42.55
C GLY A 17 14.54 -40.37 -43.16
N ILE A 18 14.81 -41.59 -43.62
CA ILE A 18 13.81 -42.53 -44.16
C ILE A 18 13.16 -43.34 -43.03
N THR A 19 13.89 -43.63 -41.95
CA THR A 19 13.37 -44.37 -40.78
C THR A 19 12.86 -43.47 -39.67
N LEU A 20 13.42 -42.27 -39.49
CA LEU A 20 12.99 -41.28 -38.51
C LEU A 20 12.88 -39.91 -39.19
N ASP A 21 11.66 -39.42 -39.37
CA ASP A 21 11.41 -38.12 -40.00
C ASP A 21 12.12 -37.00 -39.21
N PRO A 22 13.13 -36.31 -39.76
CA PRO A 22 13.93 -35.32 -39.04
C PRO A 22 13.30 -33.92 -39.06
N ARG A 23 12.13 -33.75 -39.72
CA ARG A 23 11.47 -32.45 -39.84
C ARG A 23 11.05 -31.90 -38.47
N PRO A 24 11.16 -30.56 -38.26
CA PRO A 24 10.74 -29.92 -37.03
C PRO A 24 9.25 -30.14 -36.76
N ILE A 25 8.90 -30.28 -35.47
CA ILE A 25 7.54 -30.61 -34.99
C ILE A 25 6.47 -29.66 -35.59
N ALA A 26 6.80 -28.39 -35.75
CA ALA A 26 5.90 -27.40 -36.35
C ALA A 26 5.57 -27.69 -37.82
N GLN A 27 6.54 -28.16 -38.62
CA GLN A 27 6.30 -28.51 -40.03
C GLN A 27 5.44 -29.77 -40.15
N LYS A 28 5.67 -30.76 -39.28
CA LYS A 28 4.85 -31.99 -39.22
C LYS A 28 3.40 -31.68 -38.82
N MET A 29 3.21 -30.83 -37.83
CA MET A 29 1.88 -30.40 -37.38
C MET A 29 1.16 -29.58 -38.45
N GLY A 30 1.89 -28.71 -39.17
CA GLY A 30 1.36 -27.94 -40.28
C GLY A 30 0.92 -28.81 -41.47
N ASP A 31 1.71 -29.82 -41.84
CA ASP A 31 1.33 -30.76 -42.91
C ASP A 31 0.13 -31.64 -42.50
N TRP A 32 0.06 -32.05 -41.22
CA TRP A 32 -1.10 -32.79 -40.69
C TRP A 32 -2.39 -31.97 -40.71
N LEU A 33 -2.31 -30.65 -40.46
CA LEU A 33 -3.45 -29.71 -40.51
C LEU A 33 -3.92 -29.39 -41.93
N LYS A 34 -3.10 -29.60 -42.97
CA LYS A 34 -3.49 -29.38 -44.37
C LYS A 34 -4.48 -30.43 -44.88
N GLU A 35 -4.54 -31.61 -44.25
CA GLU A 35 -5.51 -32.64 -44.62
C GLU A 35 -6.93 -32.26 -44.14
N PRO A 36 -7.94 -32.17 -45.03
CA PRO A 36 -9.28 -31.67 -44.67
C PRO A 36 -9.97 -32.46 -43.54
N ARG A 37 -9.74 -33.77 -43.49
CA ARG A 37 -10.29 -34.66 -42.44
C ARG A 37 -9.63 -34.43 -41.08
N ASN A 38 -8.33 -34.15 -41.05
CA ASN A 38 -7.60 -33.92 -39.81
C ASN A 38 -7.86 -32.52 -39.28
N TYR A 39 -7.99 -31.54 -40.18
CA TYR A 39 -8.42 -30.19 -39.84
C TYR A 39 -9.81 -30.16 -39.18
N ALA A 40 -10.78 -30.89 -39.72
CA ALA A 40 -12.11 -31.00 -39.13
C ALA A 40 -12.09 -31.61 -37.71
N LYS A 41 -11.28 -32.66 -37.49
CA LYS A 41 -11.09 -33.25 -36.14
C LYS A 41 -10.44 -32.27 -35.17
N PHE A 42 -9.43 -31.53 -35.63
CA PHE A 42 -8.78 -30.49 -34.84
C PHE A 42 -9.78 -29.39 -34.43
N GLN A 43 -10.61 -28.93 -35.35
CA GLN A 43 -11.59 -27.87 -35.09
C GLN A 43 -12.69 -28.32 -34.12
N LEU A 44 -13.17 -29.56 -34.25
CA LEU A 44 -14.09 -30.17 -33.28
C LEU A 44 -13.46 -30.32 -31.89
N GLY A 45 -12.19 -30.76 -31.83
CA GLY A 45 -11.42 -30.83 -30.58
C GLY A 45 -11.24 -29.47 -29.93
N ALA A 46 -10.92 -28.44 -30.71
CA ALA A 46 -10.80 -27.06 -30.24
C ALA A 46 -12.14 -26.50 -29.73
N ALA A 47 -13.25 -26.78 -30.43
CA ALA A 47 -14.58 -26.38 -29.98
C ALA A 47 -14.96 -27.08 -28.66
N ALA A 48 -14.74 -28.39 -28.53
CA ALA A 48 -14.99 -29.11 -27.28
C ALA A 48 -14.09 -28.61 -26.13
N ALA A 49 -12.82 -28.31 -26.43
CA ALA A 49 -11.90 -27.72 -25.47
C ALA A 49 -12.37 -26.33 -25.03
N SER A 50 -12.90 -25.50 -25.93
CA SER A 50 -13.43 -24.16 -25.58
C SER A 50 -14.63 -24.23 -24.63
N VAL A 51 -15.49 -25.23 -24.80
CA VAL A 51 -16.64 -25.48 -23.91
C VAL A 51 -16.14 -25.95 -22.54
N ALA A 52 -15.20 -26.89 -22.50
CA ALA A 52 -14.58 -27.34 -21.25
C ALA A 52 -13.88 -26.19 -20.50
N LEU A 53 -13.17 -25.32 -21.22
CA LEU A 53 -12.52 -24.14 -20.66
C LEU A 53 -13.53 -23.14 -20.08
N SER A 54 -14.70 -23.01 -20.71
CA SER A 54 -15.79 -22.15 -20.23
C SER A 54 -16.33 -22.64 -18.87
N PHE A 55 -16.43 -23.96 -18.67
CA PHE A 55 -16.82 -24.52 -17.38
C PHE A 55 -15.75 -24.37 -16.29
N LEU A 56 -14.47 -24.29 -16.66
CA LEU A 56 -13.38 -23.99 -15.73
C LEU A 56 -13.39 -22.52 -15.26
N TRP A 57 -13.95 -21.60 -16.04
CA TRP A 57 -14.01 -20.19 -15.68
C TRP A 57 -14.97 -19.91 -14.52
N LEU A 58 -16.11 -20.62 -14.46
CA LEU A 58 -17.10 -20.46 -13.40
C LEU A 58 -16.51 -20.64 -11.98
N PRO A 59 -15.86 -21.76 -11.62
CA PRO A 59 -15.29 -21.93 -10.28
C PRO A 59 -14.20 -20.88 -9.97
N ILE A 60 -13.42 -20.45 -10.97
CA ILE A 60 -12.42 -19.39 -10.78
C ILE A 60 -13.10 -18.08 -10.38
N THR A 61 -14.16 -17.67 -11.09
CA THR A 61 -14.90 -16.45 -10.74
C THR A 61 -15.56 -16.54 -9.37
N VAL A 62 -16.09 -17.71 -8.98
CA VAL A 62 -16.66 -17.92 -7.64
C VAL A 62 -15.58 -17.75 -6.56
N VAL A 63 -14.40 -18.34 -6.74
CA VAL A 63 -13.28 -18.16 -5.80
C VAL A 63 -12.85 -16.71 -5.70
N MET A 64 -12.76 -15.98 -6.82
CA MET A 64 -12.44 -14.55 -6.82
C MET A 64 -13.48 -13.70 -6.08
N VAL A 65 -14.77 -14.00 -6.22
CA VAL A 65 -15.82 -13.30 -5.48
C VAL A 65 -15.74 -13.62 -3.99
N LEU A 66 -15.52 -14.88 -3.61
CA LEU A 66 -15.39 -15.28 -2.21
C LEU A 66 -14.17 -14.62 -1.54
N THR A 67 -13.03 -14.54 -2.22
CA THR A 67 -11.84 -13.88 -1.68
C THR A 67 -12.06 -12.37 -1.55
N GLN A 68 -12.79 -11.73 -2.48
CA GLN A 68 -13.15 -10.33 -2.39
C GLN A 68 -14.10 -10.05 -1.21
N LEU A 69 -15.10 -10.91 -1.01
CA LEU A 69 -16.01 -10.82 0.14
C LEU A 69 -15.27 -11.00 1.46
N TRP A 70 -14.37 -11.99 1.52
CA TRP A 70 -13.52 -12.22 2.68
C TRP A 70 -12.60 -11.03 2.98
N TYR A 71 -11.98 -10.44 1.95
CA TYR A 71 -11.15 -9.25 2.08
C TYR A 71 -11.96 -8.02 2.54
N SER A 72 -13.16 -7.84 2.00
CA SER A 72 -14.08 -6.76 2.41
C SER A 72 -14.50 -6.85 3.87
N TRP A 73 -14.42 -8.02 4.50
CA TRP A 73 -14.65 -8.19 5.94
C TRP A 73 -13.41 -7.94 6.80
N GLN A 74 -12.22 -7.87 6.22
CA GLN A 74 -11.01 -7.56 6.98
C GLN A 74 -11.08 -6.10 7.46
N ARG A 75 -10.92 -5.91 8.77
CA ARG A 75 -10.91 -4.58 9.37
C ARG A 75 -9.52 -4.00 9.24
N PHE A 76 -9.35 -3.00 8.38
CA PHE A 76 -8.13 -2.22 8.34
C PHE A 76 -7.96 -1.44 9.66
N GLN A 77 -6.76 -1.47 10.21
CA GLN A 77 -6.41 -0.78 11.45
C GLN A 77 -5.06 -0.06 11.29
N LEU A 78 -5.00 1.15 11.82
CA LEU A 78 -3.76 1.88 12.00
C LEU A 78 -3.13 1.58 13.37
N PRO A 79 -1.82 1.81 13.55
CA PRO A 79 -1.10 1.39 14.75
C PRO A 79 -1.54 2.10 16.04
N MET A 80 -2.12 3.31 15.94
CA MET A 80 -2.58 4.09 17.09
C MET A 80 -4.08 4.38 17.06
N ARG A 81 -4.51 5.33 16.24
CA ARG A 81 -5.91 5.74 16.07
C ARG A 81 -6.21 5.91 14.59
N MET A 82 -7.49 5.80 14.22
CA MET A 82 -7.95 6.10 12.87
C MET A 82 -8.21 7.61 12.73
N PRO A 83 -7.79 8.24 11.61
CA PRO A 83 -8.03 9.66 11.40
C PRO A 83 -9.51 9.96 11.18
N LYS A 84 -9.97 11.06 11.76
CA LYS A 84 -11.37 11.49 11.72
C LYS A 84 -11.92 11.66 10.30
N HIS A 85 -11.08 12.09 9.36
CA HIS A 85 -11.50 12.33 7.97
C HIS A 85 -11.76 11.03 7.18
N LEU A 86 -11.21 9.90 7.61
CA LEU A 86 -11.45 8.60 6.99
C LEU A 86 -12.83 8.04 7.37
N GLY A 87 -13.37 8.49 8.51
CA GLY A 87 -14.64 8.04 9.06
C GLY A 87 -14.64 6.56 9.44
N GLY A 88 -15.84 6.01 9.64
CA GLY A 88 -16.01 4.61 10.03
C GLY A 88 -15.73 4.35 11.51
N ILE A 89 -15.78 3.08 11.88
CA ILE A 89 -15.53 2.61 13.24
C ILE A 89 -14.04 2.41 13.42
N ASP A 90 -13.47 2.97 14.49
CA ASP A 90 -12.08 2.75 14.88
C ASP A 90 -12.00 1.58 15.86
N PRO A 91 -11.45 0.42 15.43
CA PRO A 91 -11.35 -0.74 16.30
C PRO A 91 -10.39 -0.54 17.48
N THR A 92 -9.48 0.43 17.41
CA THR A 92 -8.53 0.71 18.50
C THR A 92 -9.20 1.40 19.70
N LEU A 93 -10.35 2.04 19.47
CA LEU A 93 -11.12 2.76 20.48
C LEU A 93 -12.23 1.90 21.11
N ASP A 94 -12.30 0.62 20.73
CA ASP A 94 -13.24 -0.35 21.29
C ASP A 94 -12.95 -0.51 22.78
N ALA A 95 -13.87 0.01 23.61
CA ALA A 95 -13.79 -0.10 25.07
C ALA A 95 -14.87 -1.06 25.55
N ALA A 96 -14.47 -2.06 26.35
CA ALA A 96 -15.39 -2.89 27.10
C ALA A 96 -15.98 -2.06 28.25
N GLU A 97 -17.23 -1.64 28.11
CA GLU A 97 -17.97 -0.99 29.19
C GLU A 97 -18.79 -2.06 29.94
N PRO A 98 -18.77 -2.08 31.29
CA PRO A 98 -19.58 -3.02 32.06
C PRO A 98 -21.06 -2.74 31.81
N ASN A 99 -21.82 -3.81 31.54
CA ASN A 99 -23.25 -3.71 31.27
C ASN A 99 -23.96 -3.12 32.51
N LYS A 100 -24.69 -2.01 32.32
CA LYS A 100 -25.40 -1.30 33.39
C LYS A 100 -26.55 -2.12 33.99
N ASP A 101 -27.08 -3.09 33.24
CA ASP A 101 -28.22 -3.93 33.63
C ASP A 101 -27.81 -5.31 34.24
N GLY A 102 -26.51 -5.55 34.43
CA GLY A 102 -26.01 -6.80 35.00
C GLY A 102 -25.54 -7.85 33.98
N THR A 103 -24.53 -8.62 34.42
CA THR A 103 -23.71 -9.67 33.75
C THR A 103 -23.40 -9.45 32.26
N GLY A 104 -22.19 -8.92 32.01
CA GLY A 104 -21.57 -8.89 30.69
C GLY A 104 -20.79 -7.60 30.45
N GLU A 105 -19.91 -7.62 29.46
CA GLU A 105 -19.23 -6.44 28.93
C GLU A 105 -19.83 -6.11 27.57
N ILE A 106 -20.21 -4.85 27.35
CA ILE A 106 -20.64 -4.35 26.05
C ILE A 106 -19.45 -3.63 25.43
N ILE A 107 -19.00 -4.12 24.27
CA ILE A 107 -17.95 -3.44 23.50
C ILE A 107 -18.58 -2.23 22.82
N LYS A 108 -18.29 -1.04 23.34
CA LYS A 108 -18.75 0.21 22.74
C LYS A 108 -17.80 0.60 21.64
N ARG A 109 -18.30 0.45 20.41
CA ARG A 109 -17.60 0.85 19.19
C ARG A 109 -17.67 2.37 19.05
N LYS A 110 -16.52 2.99 18.80
CA LYS A 110 -16.43 4.43 18.58
C LYS A 110 -16.03 4.73 17.13
N GLU A 111 -16.46 5.88 16.66
CA GLU A 111 -16.05 6.39 15.35
C GLU A 111 -14.58 6.84 15.40
N ALA A 112 -13.95 6.89 14.22
CA ALA A 112 -12.62 7.46 14.05
C ALA A 112 -12.58 8.93 14.51
N ASP A 113 -11.74 9.23 15.51
CA ASP A 113 -11.62 10.57 16.09
C ASP A 113 -10.16 11.04 16.22
N GLY A 114 -9.24 10.41 15.47
CA GLY A 114 -7.85 10.85 15.38
C GLY A 114 -7.75 12.22 14.71
N ILE A 115 -7.24 13.21 15.45
CA ILE A 115 -7.07 14.60 14.97
C ILE A 115 -5.61 15.03 14.88
N LEU A 116 -4.76 14.55 15.80
CA LEU A 116 -3.36 14.93 15.91
C LEU A 116 -2.48 13.92 15.19
N HIS A 117 -1.79 14.36 14.14
CA HIS A 117 -0.84 13.55 13.39
C HIS A 117 0.56 13.66 14.04
N LEU A 118 1.06 12.52 14.53
CA LEU A 118 2.39 12.44 15.16
C LEU A 118 3.50 12.11 14.17
N GLY A 119 3.18 11.40 13.08
CA GLY A 119 4.15 10.93 12.10
C GLY A 119 3.79 9.56 11.56
N ASN A 120 4.80 8.86 11.02
CA ASN A 120 4.61 7.57 10.38
C ASN A 120 5.45 6.50 11.08
N GLN A 121 4.87 5.31 11.23
CA GLN A 121 5.55 4.16 11.80
C GLN A 121 6.75 3.75 10.94
N ARG A 122 7.87 3.50 11.60
CA ARG A 122 9.02 2.81 11.00
C ARG A 122 8.98 1.36 11.44
N SER A 123 8.63 0.47 10.52
CA SER A 123 8.67 -0.99 10.71
C SER A 123 9.62 -1.64 9.71
N VAL A 124 10.15 -2.81 10.07
CA VAL A 124 10.90 -3.69 9.14
C VAL A 124 9.92 -4.36 8.18
N ASP A 125 8.71 -4.65 8.66
CA ASP A 125 7.65 -5.18 7.82
C ASP A 125 7.15 -4.11 6.85
N GLN A 126 7.21 -4.41 5.56
CA GLN A 126 6.83 -3.50 4.48
C GLN A 126 5.33 -3.18 4.51
N ALA A 127 4.48 -4.09 5.01
CA ALA A 127 3.04 -3.85 5.12
C ALA A 127 2.69 -2.84 6.23
N GLU A 128 3.49 -2.79 7.30
CA GLU A 128 3.32 -1.87 8.42
C GLU A 128 4.17 -0.59 8.28
N HIS A 129 5.09 -0.57 7.32
CA HIS A 129 5.97 0.57 7.07
C HIS A 129 5.17 1.78 6.58
N LEU A 130 5.49 2.96 7.13
CA LEU A 130 4.87 4.26 6.80
C LEU A 130 3.39 4.41 7.18
N LYS A 131 2.80 3.49 7.94
CA LYS A 131 1.45 3.70 8.49
C LYS A 131 1.41 4.95 9.37
N GLU A 132 0.38 5.76 9.20
CA GLU A 132 0.24 7.01 9.93
C GLU A 132 -0.11 6.77 11.40
N LEU A 133 0.39 7.66 12.25
CA LEU A 133 0.18 7.66 13.69
C LEU A 133 -0.69 8.87 14.06
N TRP A 134 -1.95 8.57 14.40
CA TRP A 134 -2.93 9.57 14.81
C TRP A 134 -3.27 9.43 16.29
N VAL A 135 -3.65 10.55 16.91
CA VAL A 135 -4.07 10.66 18.30
C VAL A 135 -5.39 11.41 18.39
N THR A 136 -6.29 10.96 19.27
CA THR A 136 -7.60 11.59 19.48
C THR A 136 -7.49 12.88 20.30
N ASN A 137 -8.57 13.66 20.36
CA ASN A 137 -8.62 14.83 21.22
C ASN A 137 -8.57 14.48 22.72
N SER A 138 -9.13 13.34 23.14
CA SER A 138 -9.01 12.89 24.53
C SER A 138 -7.56 12.61 24.89
N ASP A 139 -6.86 11.90 24.00
CA ASP A 139 -5.50 11.44 24.23
C ASP A 139 -4.51 12.63 24.13
N ALA A 140 -4.73 13.57 23.20
CA ALA A 140 -3.90 14.78 23.10
C ALA A 140 -4.00 15.69 24.34
N ARG A 141 -5.14 15.67 25.05
CA ARG A 141 -5.36 16.47 26.26
C ARG A 141 -4.71 15.90 27.52
N THR A 142 -4.18 14.67 27.48
CA THR A 142 -3.45 14.10 28.63
C THR A 142 -2.02 14.59 28.76
N HIS A 143 -1.60 15.53 27.91
CA HIS A 143 -0.23 16.02 27.76
C HIS A 143 0.74 14.94 27.24
N MET A 144 1.79 15.39 26.56
CA MET A 144 2.81 14.54 25.94
C MET A 144 4.18 14.88 26.51
N LEU A 145 4.99 13.86 26.76
CA LEU A 145 6.38 13.98 27.20
C LEU A 145 7.31 13.47 26.09
N LEU A 146 8.10 14.36 25.50
CA LEU A 146 9.11 14.01 24.50
C LEU A 146 10.50 14.07 25.12
N MET A 147 11.11 12.89 25.32
CA MET A 147 12.48 12.76 25.83
C MET A 147 13.47 12.46 24.71
N GLY A 148 14.68 12.98 24.84
CA GLY A 148 15.76 12.77 23.87
C GLY A 148 16.99 13.61 24.21
N THR A 149 18.14 13.27 23.64
CA THR A 149 19.41 13.99 23.84
C THR A 149 19.53 15.20 22.89
N THR A 150 20.56 16.02 23.07
CA THR A 150 20.88 17.09 22.10
C THR A 150 21.23 16.45 20.76
N GLY A 151 20.66 16.95 19.67
CA GLY A 151 20.85 16.40 18.33
C GLY A 151 19.85 15.30 17.94
N SER A 152 18.99 14.85 18.85
CA SER A 152 17.98 13.80 18.55
C SER A 152 16.76 14.30 17.77
N GLY A 153 16.72 15.58 17.38
CA GLY A 153 15.61 16.17 16.61
C GLY A 153 14.40 16.67 17.42
N LYS A 154 14.47 16.73 18.76
CA LYS A 154 13.33 17.16 19.61
C LYS A 154 12.64 18.45 19.14
N THR A 155 13.43 19.49 18.86
CA THR A 155 12.91 20.80 18.43
C THR A 155 12.09 20.69 17.14
N VAL A 156 12.60 19.95 16.16
CA VAL A 156 11.89 19.73 14.89
C VAL A 156 10.60 18.93 15.12
N THR A 157 10.65 17.90 15.97
CA THR A 157 9.46 17.13 16.34
C THR A 157 8.40 18.00 17.01
N LEU A 158 8.78 18.86 17.97
CA LEU A 158 7.84 19.77 18.65
C LEU A 158 7.24 20.79 17.67
N LEU A 159 8.03 21.35 16.76
CA LEU A 159 7.53 22.24 15.72
C LEU A 159 6.50 21.53 14.81
N SER A 160 6.76 20.29 14.41
CA SER A 160 5.81 19.49 13.63
C SER A 160 4.50 19.24 14.39
N ILE A 161 4.57 18.98 15.70
CA ILE A 161 3.37 18.86 16.54
C ILE A 161 2.62 20.19 16.59
N CYS A 162 3.33 21.31 16.79
CA CYS A 162 2.73 22.65 16.82
C CYS A 162 2.08 23.03 15.48
N PHE A 163 2.64 22.57 14.36
CA PHE A 163 2.08 22.80 13.03
C PHE A 163 0.67 22.18 12.86
N ASN A 164 0.36 21.08 13.56
CA ASN A 164 -1.00 20.54 13.58
C ASN A 164 -2.00 21.56 14.12
N ALA A 165 -1.65 22.30 15.18
CA ALA A 165 -2.53 23.33 15.75
C ALA A 165 -2.82 24.44 14.74
N LEU A 166 -1.81 24.90 13.99
CA LEU A 166 -2.00 25.88 12.91
C LEU A 166 -2.90 25.33 11.79
N ALA A 167 -2.72 24.06 11.42
CA ALA A 167 -3.53 23.41 10.40
C ALA A 167 -5.02 23.33 10.78
N TRP A 168 -5.34 23.26 12.07
CA TRP A 168 -6.72 23.29 12.57
C TRP A 168 -7.30 24.70 12.68
N GLY A 169 -6.54 25.74 12.34
CA GLY A 169 -6.93 27.13 12.61
C GLY A 169 -6.83 27.51 14.09
N SER A 170 -6.10 26.75 14.89
CA SER A 170 -5.77 27.08 16.28
C SER A 170 -4.41 27.80 16.39
N GLY A 171 -4.03 28.18 17.60
CA GLY A 171 -2.72 28.73 17.94
C GLY A 171 -1.97 27.84 18.92
N PHE A 172 -0.70 28.17 19.17
CA PHE A 172 0.12 27.51 20.18
C PHE A 172 1.04 28.50 20.87
N PHE A 173 1.45 28.17 22.10
CA PHE A 173 2.53 28.86 22.81
C PHE A 173 3.78 27.98 22.79
N TYR A 174 4.92 28.58 22.46
CA TYR A 174 6.20 27.89 22.44
C TYR A 174 7.18 28.60 23.35
N SER A 175 7.70 27.88 24.35
CA SER A 175 8.76 28.37 25.25
C SER A 175 10.04 27.59 24.98
N ASP A 176 11.09 28.28 24.55
CA ASP A 176 12.41 27.68 24.35
C ASP A 176 13.39 28.11 25.45
N GLY A 177 13.86 27.14 26.22
CA GLY A 177 14.90 27.34 27.23
C GLY A 177 16.32 27.12 26.71
N LYS A 178 16.48 26.64 25.47
CA LYS A 178 17.80 26.40 24.87
C LYS A 178 18.43 27.66 24.27
N ALA A 179 17.64 28.73 24.11
CA ALA A 179 18.05 30.02 23.57
C ALA A 179 18.54 29.93 22.10
N ASP A 180 17.85 29.16 21.27
CA ASP A 180 18.16 29.07 19.84
C ASP A 180 17.54 30.25 19.07
N SER A 181 18.38 31.12 18.51
CA SER A 181 17.93 32.27 17.75
C SER A 181 17.29 31.89 16.40
N SER A 182 17.50 30.69 15.88
CA SER A 182 16.91 30.27 14.59
C SER A 182 15.45 29.83 14.72
N LEU A 183 15.02 29.48 15.93
CA LEU A 183 13.70 28.89 16.18
C LEU A 183 12.55 29.86 15.86
N HIS A 184 12.71 31.14 16.22
CA HIS A 184 11.67 32.14 15.96
C HIS A 184 11.39 32.27 14.45
N ALA A 185 12.44 32.26 13.61
CA ALA A 185 12.32 32.31 12.16
C ALA A 185 11.58 31.08 11.61
N ALA A 186 11.82 29.89 12.18
CA ALA A 186 11.09 28.69 11.81
C ALA A 186 9.59 28.81 12.14
N VAL A 187 9.25 29.29 13.34
CA VAL A 187 7.84 29.52 13.74
C VAL A 187 7.18 30.57 12.85
N TRP A 188 7.84 31.69 12.59
CA TRP A 188 7.33 32.72 11.68
C TRP A 188 7.08 32.18 10.28
N SER A 189 7.96 31.31 9.77
CA SER A 189 7.79 30.66 8.47
C SER A 189 6.55 29.75 8.42
N MET A 190 6.21 29.06 9.53
CA MET A 190 5.00 28.25 9.64
C MET A 190 3.74 29.12 9.67
N CYS A 191 3.75 30.22 10.42
CA CYS A 191 2.66 31.20 10.46
C CYS A 191 2.44 31.80 9.06
N ARG A 192 3.50 32.23 8.38
CA ARG A 192 3.42 32.77 7.02
C ARG A 192 2.90 31.73 6.02
N ARG A 193 3.28 30.46 6.16
CA ARG A 193 2.78 29.37 5.30
C ARG A 193 1.27 29.14 5.46
N THR A 194 0.73 29.45 6.64
CA THR A 194 -0.70 29.31 6.94
C THR A 194 -1.47 30.63 6.79
N GLY A 195 -0.81 31.71 6.36
CA GLY A 195 -1.42 33.04 6.21
C GLY A 195 -1.81 33.70 7.54
N ARG A 196 -1.09 33.37 8.61
CA ARG A 196 -1.32 33.84 9.99
C ARG A 196 -0.12 34.58 10.57
N GLU A 197 0.63 35.29 9.72
CA GLU A 197 1.78 36.08 10.14
C GLU A 197 1.42 37.23 11.09
N ASP A 198 0.19 37.77 11.01
CA ASP A 198 -0.27 38.85 11.87
C ASP A 198 -0.55 38.39 13.31
N ASP A 199 -0.80 37.09 13.51
CA ASP A 199 -1.02 36.48 14.83
C ASP A 199 0.29 36.12 15.56
N TYR A 200 1.45 36.45 14.98
CA TYR A 200 2.76 36.06 15.50
C TYR A 200 3.35 37.09 16.49
N LEU A 201 3.58 36.65 17.72
CA LEU A 201 4.22 37.44 18.78
C LEU A 201 5.48 36.72 19.30
N VAL A 202 6.58 37.46 19.45
CA VAL A 202 7.84 36.97 20.03
C VAL A 202 8.22 37.80 21.23
N LEU A 203 8.44 37.13 22.35
CA LEU A 203 9.05 37.71 23.54
C LEU A 203 10.49 37.19 23.65
N ASN A 204 11.46 38.04 23.34
CA ASN A 204 12.87 37.67 23.35
C ASN A 204 13.55 38.12 24.65
N PHE A 205 13.80 37.17 25.56
CA PHE A 205 14.47 37.42 26.84
C PHE A 205 16.00 37.36 26.77
N MET A 206 16.60 37.04 25.62
CA MET A 206 18.07 36.96 25.48
C MET A 206 18.75 38.33 25.50
N THR A 207 18.01 39.42 25.28
CA THR A 207 18.56 40.77 25.05
C THR A 207 18.52 41.68 26.29
N GLY A 208 18.11 41.17 27.46
CA GLY A 208 17.88 41.96 28.68
C GLY A 208 19.11 42.38 29.51
N GLY A 209 20.29 42.50 28.89
CA GLY A 209 21.56 42.76 29.58
C GLY A 209 22.39 43.91 29.01
N ALA A 210 21.74 44.91 28.42
CA ALA A 210 22.38 46.18 28.04
C ALA A 210 22.17 47.25 29.12
#